data_AF-A0A3A5JES4-F1
#
_entry.id   AF-A0A3A5JES4-F1
#
_cell.length_a   1.000
_cell.length_b   1.000
_cell.length_c   1.000
_cell.angle_alpha   90.00
_cell.angle_beta   90.00
_cell.angle_gamma   90.00
#
_symmetry.space_group_name_H-M   'P 1'
#
loop_
_entity.id
_entity.type
_entity.pdbx_description
1 polymer ?
#
loop_
_entity_poly.entity_id
_entity_poly.type
_entity_poly.pdbx_seq_one_letter_code
_entity_poly.pdbx_strand_id
1 'polypeptide(L)'
;MHISQGVDESGMTHTCRNCKRTFGTELELELHRDVCTDAQLFCEVCGDRFAERTATRDGWRFSCPNEDCEGEGLEEDLHSVGDVLVSAR
;
A
#
# COMPACT_ATOMS: atom_id res chain seq x y z
N MET A 1 3.89 11.41 39.91
CA MET A 1 4.30 12.17 38.72
C MET A 1 4.33 11.20 37.55
N HIS A 2 3.30 11.20 36.69
CA HIS A 2 3.36 10.58 35.37
C HIS A 2 2.56 11.47 34.43
N ILE A 3 3.25 12.41 33.79
CA ILE A 3 2.73 13.14 32.64
C ILE A 3 2.86 12.23 31.43
N SER A 4 1.89 11.34 31.26
CA SER A 4 1.72 10.60 30.00
C SER A 4 1.29 11.62 28.95
N GLN A 5 2.26 12.08 28.16
CA GLN A 5 2.04 12.83 26.94
C GLN A 5 1.29 11.90 25.97
N GLY A 6 -0.03 11.94 26.01
CA GLY A 6 -0.87 11.49 24.92
C GLY A 6 -0.87 12.63 23.92
N VAL A 7 -0.04 12.52 22.90
CA VAL A 7 0.01 13.45 21.77
C VAL A 7 -1.31 13.32 21.02
N ASP A 8 -2.29 14.13 21.40
CA ASP A 8 -3.51 14.41 20.63
C ASP A 8 -3.20 15.45 19.55
N GLU A 9 -2.22 15.16 18.70
CA GLU A 9 -1.93 15.97 17.53
C GLU A 9 -2.94 15.60 16.44
N SER A 10 -4.05 16.32 16.48
CA SER A 10 -4.96 16.55 15.35
C SER A 10 -4.26 17.29 14.20
N GLY A 11 -3.06 16.86 13.81
CA GLY A 11 -2.43 17.18 12.54
C GLY A 11 -3.06 16.28 11.50
N MET A 12 -3.61 16.85 10.44
CA MET A 12 -4.09 16.06 9.29
C MET A 12 -2.89 15.32 8.71
N THR A 13 -2.67 14.09 9.15
CA THR A 13 -1.66 13.20 8.59
C THR A 13 -2.20 12.67 7.28
N HIS A 14 -1.58 13.06 6.17
CA HIS A 14 -2.02 12.68 4.84
C HIS A 14 -1.35 11.36 4.48
N THR A 15 -2.05 10.24 4.71
CA THR A 15 -1.50 8.90 4.44
C THR A 15 -1.84 8.46 3.01
N CYS A 16 -0.81 8.07 2.25
CA CYS A 16 -1.01 7.47 0.95
C CYS A 16 -1.64 6.09 1.09
N ARG A 17 -2.82 5.90 0.51
CA ARG A 17 -3.55 4.62 0.56
C ARG A 17 -2.83 3.49 -0.18
N ASN A 18 -2.00 3.87 -1.15
CA ASN A 18 -1.21 2.94 -1.95
C ASN A 18 -0.01 2.43 -1.13
N CYS A 19 0.96 3.27 -0.78
CA CYS A 19 2.19 2.84 -0.10
C CYS A 19 2.18 2.95 1.44
N LYS A 20 1.04 3.33 2.04
CA LYS A 20 0.88 3.58 3.50
C LYS A 20 1.87 4.59 4.10
N ARG A 21 2.64 5.35 3.29
CA ARG A 21 3.49 6.45 3.77
C ARG A 21 2.66 7.60 4.30
N THR A 22 3.09 8.16 5.42
CA THR A 22 2.43 9.29 6.07
C THR A 22 3.17 10.59 5.74
N PHE A 23 2.43 11.59 5.28
CA PHE A 23 2.93 12.91 4.93
C PHE A 23 2.36 13.95 5.90
N GLY A 24 3.15 15.01 6.15
CA GLY A 24 2.75 16.10 7.05
C GLY A 24 1.77 17.09 6.42
N THR A 25 1.64 17.09 5.09
CA THR A 25 0.78 18.00 4.35
C THR A 25 0.07 17.32 3.17
N GLU A 26 -1.05 17.91 2.73
CA GLU A 26 -1.82 17.43 1.58
C GLU A 26 -1.02 17.52 0.28
N LEU A 27 -0.32 18.64 0.07
CA LEU A 27 0.49 18.88 -1.12
C LEU A 27 1.60 17.83 -1.31
N GLU A 28 2.23 17.40 -0.21
CA GLU A 28 3.22 16.32 -0.25
C GLU A 28 2.60 14.98 -0.65
N LEU A 29 1.38 14.68 -0.18
CA LEU A 29 0.64 13.48 -0.58
C LEU A 29 0.24 13.54 -2.06
N GLU A 30 -0.21 14.71 -2.56
CA GLU A 30 -0.58 14.89 -3.96
C GLU A 30 0.62 14.72 -4.88
N LEU A 31 1.74 15.40 -4.61
CA LEU A 31 2.98 15.24 -5.38
C LEU A 31 3.51 13.79 -5.29
N HIS A 32 3.34 13.16 -4.12
CA HIS A 32 3.68 11.76 -3.96
C HIS A 32 2.82 10.85 -4.83
N ARG A 33 1.52 11.11 -5.02
CA ARG A 33 0.63 10.29 -5.88
C ARG A 33 1.14 10.20 -7.32
N ASP A 34 1.68 11.28 -7.89
CA ASP A 34 2.26 11.29 -9.23
C ASP A 34 3.47 10.36 -9.37
N VAL A 35 4.27 10.22 -8.30
CA VAL A 35 5.44 9.33 -8.26
C VAL A 35 5.17 8.00 -7.55
N CYS A 36 3.95 7.79 -7.03
CA CYS A 36 3.58 6.64 -6.23
C CYS A 36 3.36 5.44 -7.14
N THR A 37 4.46 4.81 -7.54
CA THR A 37 4.48 3.60 -8.37
C THR A 37 4.29 2.32 -7.56
N ASP A 38 4.15 2.41 -6.23
CA ASP A 38 4.69 1.39 -5.32
C ASP A 38 3.68 0.49 -4.57
N ALA A 39 2.39 0.58 -4.87
CA ALA A 39 1.47 -0.48 -4.42
C ALA A 39 0.54 -0.80 -5.54
N GLN A 40 1.01 -1.70 -6.40
CA GLN A 40 0.19 -2.27 -7.45
C GLN A 40 -0.52 -3.50 -6.91
N LEU A 41 0.08 -4.24 -5.97
CA LEU A 41 -0.49 -5.48 -5.45
C LEU A 41 -0.85 -5.38 -3.97
N PHE A 42 -1.96 -6.02 -3.62
CA PHE A 42 -2.49 -6.19 -2.28
C PHE A 42 -2.58 -7.68 -1.97
N CYS A 43 -1.98 -8.12 -0.88
CA CYS A 43 -2.14 -9.49 -0.39
C CYS A 43 -3.35 -9.56 0.54
N GLU A 44 -4.33 -10.41 0.23
CA GLU A 44 -5.50 -10.60 1.09
C GLU A 44 -5.19 -11.41 2.36
N VAL A 45 -4.14 -12.23 2.33
CA VAL A 45 -3.74 -13.10 3.45
C VAL A 45 -3.18 -12.29 4.62
N CYS A 46 -2.20 -11.42 4.37
CA CYS A 46 -1.58 -10.58 5.40
C CYS A 46 -2.10 -9.14 5.43
N GLY A 47 -2.78 -8.68 4.37
CA GLY A 47 -3.26 -7.30 4.25
C GLY A 47 -2.18 -6.28 3.86
N ASP A 48 -1.01 -6.76 3.41
CA ASP A 48 0.08 -5.91 2.95
C ASP A 48 -0.08 -5.46 1.51
N ARG A 49 0.53 -4.31 1.22
CA ARG A 49 0.53 -3.70 -0.11
C ARG A 49 1.96 -3.43 -0.52
N PHE A 50 2.29 -3.81 -1.75
CA PHE A 50 3.66 -3.71 -2.26
C PHE A 50 3.67 -3.55 -3.78
N ALA A 51 4.84 -3.16 -4.29
CA ALA A 51 5.06 -3.05 -5.71
C ALA A 51 5.05 -4.43 -6.36
N GLU A 52 4.47 -4.51 -7.56
CA GLU A 52 4.48 -5.70 -8.41
C GLU A 52 5.91 -6.26 -8.58
N ARG A 53 6.88 -5.37 -8.78
CA ARG A 53 8.31 -5.70 -8.92
C ARG A 53 8.92 -6.38 -7.69
N THR A 54 8.33 -6.22 -6.51
CA THR A 54 8.79 -6.88 -5.27
C THR A 54 8.13 -8.24 -5.11
N ALA A 55 6.90 -8.38 -5.63
CA ALA A 55 6.11 -9.60 -5.61
C ALA A 55 6.64 -10.67 -6.57
N THR A 56 7.24 -10.24 -7.68
CA THR A 56 7.74 -11.13 -8.71
C THR A 56 9.13 -10.71 -9.17
N ARG A 57 10.03 -11.69 -9.30
CA ARG A 57 11.36 -11.48 -9.90
C ARG A 57 11.35 -11.69 -11.41
N ASP A 58 10.49 -12.59 -11.88
CA ASP A 58 10.48 -13.07 -13.27
C ASP A 58 9.24 -12.59 -14.06
N GLY A 59 8.29 -11.89 -13.41
CA GLY A 59 7.05 -11.41 -14.02
C GLY A 59 5.90 -12.43 -14.07
N TRP A 60 6.17 -13.67 -13.66
CA TRP A 60 5.22 -14.80 -13.79
C TRP A 60 4.85 -15.45 -12.47
N ARG A 61 5.73 -15.37 -11.46
CA ARG A 61 5.51 -15.94 -10.13
C ARG A 61 5.33 -14.80 -9.14
N PHE A 62 4.13 -14.64 -8.62
CA PHE A 62 3.81 -13.61 -7.64
C PHE A 62 3.75 -14.24 -6.26
N SER A 63 4.52 -13.71 -5.34
CA SER A 63 4.58 -14.20 -3.96
C SER A 63 4.67 -13.00 -3.02
N CYS A 64 4.04 -13.14 -1.85
CA CYS A 64 4.12 -12.14 -0.81
C CYS A 64 5.57 -12.01 -0.31
N PRO A 65 6.16 -10.80 -0.27
CA PRO A 65 7.50 -10.59 0.26
C PRO A 65 7.57 -10.64 1.79
N ASN A 66 6.43 -10.80 2.47
CA ASN A 66 6.37 -10.91 3.92
C ASN A 66 6.76 -12.33 4.35
N GLU A 67 7.79 -12.44 5.21
CA GLU A 67 8.33 -13.71 5.70
C GLU A 67 7.35 -14.50 6.59
N ASP A 68 6.33 -13.84 7.13
CA ASP A 68 5.27 -14.45 7.95
C ASP A 68 4.04 -14.84 7.11
N CYS A 69 4.08 -14.64 5.78
CA CYS A 69 2.93 -14.80 4.89
C CYS A 69 3.25 -15.69 3.69
N GLU A 70 2.45 -16.74 3.51
CA GLU A 70 2.60 -17.72 2.43
C GLU A 70 1.72 -17.42 1.20
N GLY A 71 1.14 -16.21 1.10
CA GLY A 71 0.27 -15.83 -0.03
C GLY A 71 1.02 -15.80 -1.37
N GLU A 72 0.49 -16.51 -2.37
CA GLU A 72 1.07 -16.65 -3.71
C GLU A 72 -0.03 -16.55 -4.79
N GLY A 73 0.36 -16.21 -6.01
CA GLY A 73 -0.58 -16.13 -7.13
C GLY A 73 -1.21 -14.75 -7.27
N LEU A 74 -1.02 -14.16 -8.46
CA LEU A 74 -1.73 -12.96 -8.88
C LEU A 74 -3.18 -13.35 -9.16
N GLU A 75 -4.14 -12.55 -8.71
CA GLU A 75 -5.59 -12.80 -8.83
C GLU A 75 -6.14 -13.91 -7.90
N GLU A 76 -5.26 -14.66 -7.22
CA GLU A 76 -5.61 -15.59 -6.15
C GLU A 76 -5.49 -14.88 -4.79
N ASP A 77 -4.30 -14.88 -4.20
CA ASP A 77 -4.05 -14.20 -2.91
C ASP A 77 -3.57 -12.75 -3.09
N LEU A 78 -3.11 -12.38 -4.30
CA LEU A 78 -2.52 -11.08 -4.62
C LEU A 78 -3.36 -10.31 -5.65
N HIS A 79 -4.05 -9.26 -5.21
CA HIS A 79 -4.96 -8.44 -6.03
C HIS A 79 -4.31 -7.15 -6.50
N SER A 80 -4.44 -6.82 -7.79
CA SER A 80 -4.01 -5.51 -8.29
C SER A 80 -5.00 -4.40 -7.88
N VAL A 81 -4.51 -3.33 -7.26
CA VAL A 81 -5.35 -2.20 -6.82
C VAL A 81 -5.66 -1.19 -7.95
N GLY A 82 -5.13 -1.43 -9.16
CA GLY A 82 -5.25 -0.52 -10.30
C GLY A 82 -6.57 -0.54 -11.06
N ASP A 83 -7.39 -1.58 -10.92
CA ASP A 83 -8.51 -1.84 -11.83
C ASP A 83 -9.89 -1.63 -11.19
N VAL A 84 -10.22 -0.39 -10.81
CA VAL A 84 -11.62 -0.01 -10.55
C VAL A 84 -11.94 1.35 -11.13
N LEU A 85 -11.75 1.56 -12.44
CA LEU A 85 -12.39 2.70 -13.16
C LEU A 85 -12.58 2.44 -14.69
N VAL A 86 -12.99 1.24 -15.12
CA VAL A 86 -13.48 1.05 -16.50
C VAL A 86 -14.82 0.31 -16.51
N SER A 87 -15.80 0.96 -17.18
CA SER A 87 -17.12 0.46 -17.57
C SER A 87 -18.30 0.73 -16.63
N ALA A 88 -18.56 2.01 -16.35
CA ALA A 88 -19.93 2.51 -16.35
C ALA A 88 -20.23 3.08 -17.75
N ARG A 89 -20.93 2.29 -18.59
CA ARG A 89 -21.60 2.75 -19.81
C ARG A 89 -22.99 2.16 -19.87
#